data_AF-L8M210-F1
#
_entry.id   AF-L8M210-F1
#
_cell.length_a   1.000
_cell.length_b   1.000
_cell.length_c   1.000
_cell.angle_alpha   90.00
_cell.angle_beta   90.00
_cell.angle_gamma   90.00
#
_symmetry.space_group_name_H-M   'P 1'
#
loop_
_entity.id
_entity.type
_entity.pdbx_description
1 polymer ?
#
loop_
_entity_poly.entity_id
_entity_poly.type
_entity_poly.pdbx_seq_one_letter_code
_entity_poly.pdbx_strand_id
1 'polypeptide(L)' 'MGKVIDKSLEFYLNLKYAISVYPEETGRFTVMIPELSGCMSQGETIEEAFQNLEKARRYWMVRAWDSGNAIPLPNE' A
#
# COMPACT_ATOMS: atom_id res chain seq x y z
N MET A 1 -29.90 -8.46 8.53
CA MET A 1 -28.72 -9.23 8.07
C MET A 1 -28.06 -8.41 6.97
N GLY A 2 -27.16 -7.48 7.34
CA GLY A 2 -26.51 -6.59 6.38
C GLY A 2 -25.61 -7.40 5.46
N LYS A 3 -25.71 -7.18 4.15
CA LYS A 3 -24.81 -7.79 3.17
C LYS A 3 -23.38 -7.31 3.49
N VAL A 4 -22.64 -8.11 4.24
CA VAL A 4 -21.18 -8.01 4.24
C VAL A 4 -20.80 -8.36 2.81
N ILE A 5 -20.37 -7.35 2.05
CA ILE A 5 -19.74 -7.59 0.76
C ILE A 5 -18.56 -8.49 1.09
N ASP A 6 -18.61 -9.74 0.63
CA ASP A 6 -17.49 -10.66 0.69
C ASP A 6 -16.38 -10.09 -0.19
N LYS A 7 -15.56 -9.21 0.41
CA LYS A 7 -14.49 -8.52 -0.30
C LYS A 7 -13.39 -9.54 -0.56
N SER A 8 -13.14 -9.89 -1.81
CA SER A 8 -12.01 -10.75 -2.17
C SER A 8 -10.67 -10.03 -2.02
N LEU A 9 -9.57 -10.77 -1.91
CA LEU A 9 -8.22 -10.19 -2.02
C LEU A 9 -8.06 -9.36 -3.29
N GLU A 10 -8.67 -9.80 -4.40
CA GLU A 10 -8.65 -9.09 -5.69
C GLU A 10 -9.34 -7.72 -5.61
N PHE A 11 -10.41 -7.57 -4.83
CA PHE A 11 -11.03 -6.27 -4.58
C PHE A 11 -10.02 -5.30 -3.96
N TYR A 12 -9.31 -5.73 -2.90
CA TYR A 12 -8.33 -4.88 -2.23
C TYR A 12 -7.11 -4.56 -3.09
N LEU A 13 -6.62 -5.52 -3.87
CA LEU A 13 -5.47 -5.32 -4.77
C LEU A 13 -5.73 -4.26 -5.85
N ASN A 14 -6.98 -4.07 -6.26
CA ASN A 14 -7.40 -3.09 -7.26
C ASN A 14 -7.76 -1.71 -6.68
N LEU A 15 -7.76 -1.53 -5.35
CA LEU A 15 -7.96 -0.23 -4.73
C LEU A 15 -6.78 0.70 -5.00
N LYS A 16 -7.09 1.97 -5.28
CA LYS A 16 -6.10 3.03 -5.50
C LYS A 16 -5.94 3.82 -4.21
N TYR A 17 -4.75 3.77 -3.64
CA TYR A 17 -4.39 4.53 -2.45
C TYR A 17 -3.62 5.77 -2.83
N ALA A 18 -3.75 6.83 -2.03
CA ALA A 18 -2.84 7.96 -2.10
C ALA A 18 -1.43 7.49 -1.70
N ILE A 19 -0.41 8.06 -2.35
CA ILE A 19 0.99 7.81 -2.03
C ILE A 19 1.60 9.12 -1.59
N SER A 20 2.18 9.12 -0.40
CA SER A 20 3.02 10.23 0.08
C SER A 20 4.45 10.01 -0.40
N VAL A 21 5.06 11.07 -0.92
CA VAL A 21 6.42 11.06 -1.47
C VAL A 21 7.27 12.03 -0.65
N TYR A 22 8.42 11.55 -0.19
CA TYR A 22 9.38 12.30 0.62
C TYR A 22 10.75 12.23 -0.06
N PRO A 23 11.20 13.32 -0.71
CA PRO A 23 12.59 13.45 -1.14
C PRO A 23 13.52 13.48 0.07
N GLU A 24 14.66 12.79 -0.03
CA GLU A 24 15.69 12.75 1.01
C GLU A 24 16.88 13.65 0.67
N GLU A 25 17.63 14.10 1.67
CA GLU A 25 18.86 14.90 1.48
C GLU A 25 19.92 14.19 0.63
N THR A 26 19.90 12.85 0.61
CA THR A 26 20.80 11.98 -0.16
C THR A 26 20.46 11.92 -1.66
N GLY A 27 19.36 12.55 -2.09
CA GLY A 27 18.84 12.45 -3.46
C GLY A 27 17.99 11.20 -3.71
N ARG A 28 17.75 10.37 -2.68
CA ARG A 28 16.82 9.24 -2.71
C ARG A 28 15.38 9.68 -2.45
N PHE A 29 14.44 8.76 -2.61
CA PHE A 29 13.02 8.95 -2.33
C PHE A 29 12.52 7.90 -1.36
N THR A 30 11.81 8.34 -0.32
CA THR A 30 10.92 7.49 0.47
C THR A 30 9.49 7.69 -0.02
N VAL A 31 8.75 6.60 -0.21
CA VAL A 31 7.33 6.62 -0.57
C VAL A 31 6.53 5.71 0.36
N MET A 32 5.28 6.06 0.65
CA MET A 32 4.43 5.26 1.53
C MET A 32 2.94 5.43 1.25
N ILE A 33 2.16 4.45 1.69
CA ILE A 33 0.70 4.50 1.71
C ILE A 33 0.26 4.76 3.15
N PRO A 34 -0.21 5.97 3.51
CA PRO A 34 -0.51 6.33 4.90
C PRO A 34 -1.53 5.42 5.59
N GLU A 35 -2.53 4.95 4.85
CA GLU A 35 -3.60 4.09 5.36
C GLU A 35 -3.11 2.67 5.66
N LEU A 36 -2.07 2.20 4.96
CA LEU A 36 -1.50 0.87 5.14
C LEU A 36 -0.27 0.99 6.04
N SER A 37 -0.49 1.00 7.36
CA SER A 37 0.58 1.22 8.35
C SER A 37 1.78 0.30 8.10
N GLY A 38 2.96 0.92 7.97
CA GLY A 38 4.22 0.23 7.66
C GLY A 38 4.45 -0.12 6.18
N CYS A 39 3.50 0.16 5.29
CA CYS A 39 3.67 -0.01 3.85
C CYS A 39 4.42 1.18 3.25
N MET A 40 5.74 1.08 3.25
CA MET A 40 6.64 2.08 2.68
C MET A 40 7.77 1.41 1.90
N SER A 41 8.43 2.19 1.06
CA SER A 41 9.63 1.76 0.35
C SER A 41 10.51 2.95 0.00
N GLN A 42 11.73 2.66 -0.45
CA GLN A 42 12.69 3.63 -0.92
C GLN A 42 13.20 3.28 -2.32
N GLY A 43 13.80 4.26 -2.99
CA GLY A 43 14.50 4.12 -4.27
C GLY A 43 15.47 5.27 -4.53
N GLU A 44 16.45 5.05 -5.39
CA GLU A 44 17.37 6.08 -5.88
C GLU A 44 16.68 7.03 -6.86
N THR A 45 15.64 6.55 -7.56
CA THR A 45 14.73 7.38 -8.34
C THR A 45 13.30 7.26 -7.84
N ILE A 46 12.44 8.21 -8.22
CA ILE A 46 11.03 8.17 -7.87
C ILE A 46 10.33 6.95 -8.49
N GLU A 47 10.70 6.56 -9.72
CA GLU A 47 10.18 5.37 -10.39
C GLU A 47 10.55 4.08 -9.64
N GLU A 48 11.81 3.97 -9.21
CA GLU A 48 12.26 2.82 -8.43
C GLU A 48 11.52 2.72 -7.09
N ALA A 49 11.37 3.86 -6.41
CA ALA A 49 10.64 3.94 -5.14
C ALA A 49 9.19 3.47 -5.31
N PHE A 50 8.49 3.89 -6.37
CA PHE A 50 7.14 3.42 -6.68
C PHE A 50 7.07 1.94 -7.04
N GLN A 51 8.00 1.42 -7.85
CA GLN A 51 8.05 0.00 -8.18
C GLN A 51 8.24 -0.87 -6.95
N ASN A 52 9.10 -0.43 -6.02
CA ASN A 52 9.34 -1.13 -4.78
C ASN A 52 8.13 -1.00 -3.82
N LEU A 53 7.47 0.15 -3.78
CA LEU A 53 6.23 0.34 -3.02
C LEU A 53 5.11 -0.56 -3.51
N GLU A 54 4.94 -0.76 -4.81
CA GLU A 54 3.89 -1.63 -5.34
C GLU A 54 4.10 -3.10 -4.92
N LYS A 55 5.37 -3.55 -4.88
CA LYS A 55 5.72 -4.86 -4.31
C LYS A 55 5.34 -4.90 -2.83
N ALA A 56 5.78 -3.91 -2.05
CA ALA A 56 5.49 -3.81 -0.62
C ALA A 56 3.98 -3.82 -0.33
N ARG A 57 3.19 -3.06 -1.11
CA ARG A 57 1.73 -3.00 -1.03
C ARG A 57 1.09 -4.37 -1.25
N ARG A 58 1.50 -5.08 -2.30
CA ARG A 58 0.98 -6.44 -2.57
C ARG A 58 1.32 -7.39 -1.43
N TYR A 59 2.55 -7.39 -0.93
CA TYR A 59 2.93 -8.23 0.22
C TYR A 59 2.14 -7.89 1.46
N TRP A 60 1.98 -6.60 1.77
CA TRP A 60 1.20 -6.13 2.91
C TRP A 60 -0.25 -6.62 2.83
N MET A 61 -0.91 -6.48 1.68
CA MET A 61 -2.30 -6.88 1.48
C MET A 61 -2.51 -8.39 1.60
N VAL A 62 -1.64 -9.19 0.97
CA VAL A 62 -1.69 -10.67 1.07
C VAL A 62 -1.52 -11.11 2.52
N ARG A 63 -0.55 -10.53 3.24
CA ARG A 63 -0.32 -10.87 4.65
C ARG A 63 -1.49 -10.49 5.55
N ALA A 64 -2.05 -9.30 5.37
CA ALA A 64 -3.22 -8.86 6.11
C ALA A 64 -4.42 -9.78 5.86
N TRP A 65 -4.67 -10.13 4.59
CA TRP A 65 -5.71 -11.06 4.17
C TRP A 65 -5.55 -12.45 4.78
N ASP A 66 -4.38 -13.07 4.62
CA ASP A 66 -4.09 -14.42 5.12
C ASP A 66 -4.19 -14.50 6.65
N SER A 67 -3.91 -13.39 7.33
CA SER A 67 -3.98 -13.29 8.80
C SER A 67 -5.38 -12.94 9.30
N GLY A 68 -6.36 -12.69 8.42
CA GLY A 68 -7.69 -12.22 8.80
C GLY A 68 -7.71 -10.80 9.39
N ASN A 69 -6.65 -10.02 9.16
CA ASN A 69 -6.56 -8.64 9.61
C ASN A 69 -7.41 -7.71 8.73
N ALA A 70 -7.96 -6.66 9.33
CA ALA A 70 -8.66 -5.64 8.58
C ALA A 70 -7.71 -4.93 7.59
N ILE A 71 -8.16 -4.79 6.34
CA ILE A 71 -7.49 -3.99 5.32
C ILE A 71 -8.23 -2.65 5.23
N PRO A 72 -7.59 -1.53 5.61
CA PRO A 72 -8.16 -0.19 5.50
C PRO A 72 -8.57 0.12 4.07
N LEU A 73 -9.62 0.93 3.87
CA LEU A 73 -9.95 1.46 2.55
C LEU A 73 -9.17 2.76 2.29
N PRO A 74 -8.91 3.12 1.03
CA PRO A 74 -8.43 4.46 0.68
C PRO A 74 -9.37 5.54 1.20
N ASN A 75 -8.81 6.68 1.62
CA ASN A 75 -9.61 7.88 1.88
C ASN A 75 -10.11 8.49 0.54
N GLU A 76 -11.23 9.22 0.61
CA GLU A 76 -11.77 10.04 -0.50
C GLU A 76 -10.98 11.34 -0.71
#